data_AF-B5ETZ3-F1
#
_entry.id   AF-B5ETZ3-F1
#
_cell.length_a   1.000
_cell.length_b   1.000
_cell.length_c   1.000
_cell.angle_alpha   90.00
_cell.angle_beta   90.00
_cell.angle_gamma   90.00
#
_symmetry.space_group_name_H-M   'P 1'
#
loop_
_entity.id
_entity.type
_entity.pdbx_description
1 polymer ?
#
loop_
_entity_poly.entity_id
_entity_poly.type
_entity_poly.pdbx_seq_one_letter_code
_entity_poly.pdbx_strand_id
1 'polypeptide(L)' 'MHQNGKGAKYLKGKGPLTLVWQHDVENKSIALKYEYRIKKMTKASKEALVINQIPLPTIND' A
#
# COMPACT_ATOMS: atom_id res chain seq x y z
N MET A 1 1.06 16.98 -1.82
CA MET A 1 1.49 16.19 -0.64
C MET A 1 2.34 15.00 -1.11
N HIS A 2 3.24 14.45 -0.28
CA HIS A 2 4.46 13.68 -0.61
C HIS A 2 5.60 14.46 -1.30
N GLN A 3 5.35 15.14 -2.42
CA GLN A 3 6.39 15.94 -3.10
C GLN A 3 6.80 17.22 -2.34
N ASN A 4 6.00 17.64 -1.36
CA ASN A 4 6.19 18.88 -0.59
C ASN A 4 6.85 18.64 0.79
N GLY A 5 7.69 17.59 0.93
CA GLY A 5 8.47 17.33 2.15
C GLY A 5 7.72 16.72 3.34
N LYS A 6 6.38 16.63 3.33
CA LYS A 6 5.56 15.94 4.36
C LYS A 6 5.36 14.45 4.09
N GLY A 7 6.21 13.87 3.24
CA GLY A 7 6.16 12.45 2.87
C GLY A 7 6.85 11.53 3.87
N ALA A 8 6.67 10.22 3.72
CA ALA A 8 7.41 9.25 4.52
C ALA A 8 8.94 9.48 4.36
N LYS A 9 9.69 9.50 5.47
CA LYS A 9 11.14 9.77 5.49
C LYS A 9 11.92 8.87 4.52
N TYR A 10 11.47 7.62 4.34
CA TYR A 10 12.07 6.63 3.44
C TYR A 10 11.99 7.01 1.95
N LEU A 11 11.00 7.82 1.57
CA LEU A 11 10.74 8.20 0.18
C LEU A 11 11.50 9.45 -0.26
N LYS A 12 12.21 10.12 0.65
CA LYS A 12 12.99 11.32 0.33
C LYS A 12 14.11 10.98 -0.66
N GLY A 13 14.12 11.64 -1.82
CA GLY A 13 15.13 11.45 -2.87
C GLY A 13 14.91 10.22 -3.77
N LYS A 14 13.82 9.47 -3.63
CA LYS A 14 13.54 8.24 -4.40
C LYS A 14 12.82 8.47 -5.74
N GLY A 15 13.17 9.53 -6.46
CA GLY A 15 12.66 9.82 -7.81
C GLY A 15 11.16 10.15 -7.87
N PRO A 16 10.58 10.27 -9.07
CA PRO A 16 9.15 10.51 -9.23
C PRO A 16 8.37 9.28 -8.74
N LEU A 17 7.56 9.47 -7.71
CA LEU A 17 6.67 8.43 -7.19
C LEU A 17 5.35 8.49 -7.94
N THR A 18 4.94 7.38 -8.53
CA THR A 18 3.63 7.24 -9.18
C THR A 18 2.75 6.33 -8.33
N LEU A 19 1.50 6.73 -8.11
CA LEU A 19 0.50 5.88 -7.47
C LEU A 19 0.04 4.84 -8.50
N VAL A 20 0.38 3.57 -8.28
CA VAL A 20 0.05 2.47 -9.20
C VAL A 20 -1.16 1.65 -8.76
N TRP A 21 -1.56 1.77 -7.49
CA TRP A 21 -2.66 1.00 -6.93
C TRP A 21 -3.24 1.71 -5.70
N GLN A 22 -4.56 1.67 -5.56
CA GLN A 22 -5.31 2.14 -4.40
C GLN A 22 -6.58 1.30 -4.22
N HIS A 23 -7.13 1.29 -3.01
CA HIS A 23 -8.39 0.60 -2.71
C HIS A 23 -9.13 1.31 -1.58
N ASP A 24 -10.44 1.47 -1.75
CA ASP A 24 -11.31 2.08 -0.75
C ASP A 24 -11.70 1.07 0.33
N VAL A 25 -11.72 1.52 1.59
CA VAL A 25 -12.07 0.69 2.74
C VAL A 25 -13.02 1.43 3.66
N GLU A 26 -13.81 0.67 4.40
CA GLU A 26 -14.95 1.19 5.16
C GLU A 26 -14.53 2.10 6.33
N ASN A 27 -13.45 1.73 7.05
CA ASN A 27 -12.98 2.49 8.20
C ASN A 27 -11.46 2.45 8.37
N LYS A 28 -10.94 3.37 9.20
CA LYS A 28 -9.51 3.51 9.49
C LYS A 28 -8.90 2.25 10.10
N SER A 29 -9.61 1.54 10.97
CA SER A 29 -9.09 0.34 11.62
C SER A 29 -8.83 -0.77 10.61
N ILE A 30 -9.74 -0.98 9.66
CA ILE A 30 -9.60 -1.90 8.54
C ILE A 30 -8.44 -1.48 7.62
N ALA A 31 -8.33 -0.18 7.31
CA ALA A 31 -7.23 0.36 6.51
C ALA A 31 -5.86 0.00 7.10
N LEU A 32 -5.69 0.20 8.42
CA LEU A 32 -4.44 -0.10 9.12
C LEU A 32 -4.13 -1.60 9.15
N LYS A 33 -5.15 -2.46 9.32
CA LYS A 33 -4.99 -3.92 9.27
C LYS A 33 -4.55 -4.38 7.87
N TYR A 34 -5.15 -3.85 6.80
CA TYR A 34 -4.71 -4.11 5.43
C TYR A 34 -3.28 -3.61 5.19
N GLU A 35 -2.97 -2.37 5.60
CA GLU A 35 -1.64 -1.78 5.45
C GLU A 35 -0.55 -2.67 6.07
N TYR A 36 -0.78 -3.16 7.30
CA TYR A 36 0.14 -4.06 7.99
C TYR A 36 0.39 -5.35 7.20
N ARG A 37 -0.68 -5.98 6.70
CA ARG A 37 -0.60 -7.23 5.91
C ARG A 37 0.12 -7.00 4.58
N ILE A 38 -0.23 -5.93 3.85
CA ILE A 38 0.41 -5.57 2.57
C ILE A 38 1.89 -5.26 2.76
N LYS A 39 2.27 -4.57 3.84
CA LYS A 39 3.69 -4.32 4.17
C LYS A 39 4.49 -5.61 4.34
N LYS A 40 3.89 -6.66 4.92
CA LYS A 40 4.51 -7.98 5.10
C LYS A 40 4.56 -8.83 3.83
N MET A 41 3.78 -8.51 2.80
CA MET A 41 3.79 -9.26 1.54
C MET A 41 5.15 -9.13 0.84
N THR A 42 5.54 -10.20 0.15
CA THR A 42 6.73 -10.20 -0.71
C THR A 42 6.55 -9.22 -1.88
N LYS A 43 7.66 -8.88 -2.57
CA LYS A 43 7.61 -8.04 -3.76
C LYS A 43 6.67 -8.63 -4.83
N ALA A 44 6.82 -9.92 -5.13
CA ALA A 44 6.00 -10.62 -6.13
C ALA A 44 4.50 -10.57 -5.81
N SER A 45 4.13 -10.80 -4.54
CA SER A 45 2.71 -10.73 -4.14
C SER A 45 2.15 -9.31 -4.24
N LYS A 46 2.95 -8.28 -3.95
CA LYS A 46 2.53 -6.88 -4.14
C LYS A 46 2.35 -6.54 -5.62
N GLU A 47 3.26 -7.00 -6.48
CA GLU A 47 3.13 -6.83 -7.93
C GLU A 47 1.87 -7.53 -8.46
N ALA A 48 1.60 -8.76 -8.02
CA ALA A 48 0.36 -9.48 -8.36
C ALA A 48 -0.90 -8.74 -7.89
N LEU A 49 -0.87 -8.11 -6.70
CA LEU A 49 -1.98 -7.29 -6.21
C LEU A 49 -2.21 -6.05 -7.10
N VAL A 50 -1.13 -5.38 -7.53
CA VAL A 50 -1.21 -4.19 -8.40
C VAL A 50 -1.88 -4.51 -9.74
N ILE A 51 -1.63 -5.70 -10.30
CA ILE A 51 -2.23 -6.17 -11.55
C ILE A 51 -3.52 -6.99 -11.34
N ASN A 52 -4.12 -6.94 -10.14
CA ASN A 52 -5.36 -7.63 -9.77
C ASN A 52 -5.33 -9.17 -9.98
N GLN A 53 -4.17 -9.80 -9.93
CA GLN A 53 -4.04 -11.26 -10.01
C GLN A 53 -4.38 -11.96 -8.68
N ILE A 54 -4.27 -11.24 -7.56
CA ILE A 54 -4.67 -11.74 -6.25
C ILE A 54 -5.59 -10.73 -5.56
N PRO A 55 -6.56 -11.18 -4.75
CA PRO A 55 -7.41 -10.28 -3.98
C PRO A 55 -6.65 -9.69 -2.79
N LEU A 56 -7.28 -8.72 -2.14
CA LEU A 56 -6.80 -8.21 -0.86
C LEU A 56 -6.72 -9.32 0.19
N PRO A 57 -5.69 -9.31 1.06
CA PRO A 57 -5.52 -10.34 2.07
C PRO A 57 -6.66 -10.28 3.10
N THR A 58 -7.32 -11.41 3.35
CA THR A 58 -8.52 -11.49 4.21
C THR A 58 -8.23 -11.04 5.64
N ILE A 59 -8.85 -9.95 6.12
CA ILE A 59 -8.73 -9.57 7.53
C ILE A 59 -9.61 -10.49 8.38
N ASN A 60 -9.02 -11.55 8.91
CA ASN A 60 -9.63 -12.29 10.01
C ASN A 60 -9.40 -11.47 11.28
N ASP A 61 -10.48 -11.17 12.01
CA ASP A 61 -10.46 -10.56 13.34
C ASP A 61 -9.83 -11.49 14.39
#